data_AF-A0A844ZCD2-F1
#
_entry.id   AF-A0A844ZCD2-F1
#
_cell.length_a   1.000
_cell.length_b   1.000
_cell.length_c   1.000
_cell.angle_alpha   90.00
_cell.angle_beta   90.00
_cell.angle_gamma   90.00
#
_symmetry.space_group_name_H-M   'P 1'
#
loop_
_entity.id
_entity.type
_entity.pdbx_description
1 polymer ?
#
loop_
_entity_poly.entity_id
_entity_poly.type
_entity_poly.pdbx_seq_one_letter_code
_entity_poly.pdbx_strand_id
1 'polypeptide(L)' 'MKFRTIAASLAAVSLAAAPAVAQFERSAAPVEGQSELAEGSTLLWSAVAIAAFVGAVILVTDDDDDEPVSAG' A
#
# COMPACT_ATOMS: atom_id res chain seq x y z
N MET A 1 -15.38 4.60 17.89
CA MET A 1 -15.22 4.43 16.42
C MET A 1 -14.27 3.28 16.04
N LYS A 2 -13.93 2.36 16.96
CA LYS A 2 -12.81 1.42 16.79
C LYS A 2 -13.14 0.22 15.88
N PHE A 3 -14.36 -0.31 15.94
CA PHE A 3 -14.77 -1.47 15.14
C PHE A 3 -14.86 -1.19 13.64
N ARG A 4 -15.30 0.02 13.26
CA ARG A 4 -15.33 0.45 11.84
C ARG A 4 -13.91 0.61 11.27
N THR A 5 -12.96 1.08 12.07
CA THR A 5 -11.55 1.22 11.68
C THR A 5 -10.89 -0.14 11.49
N ILE A 6 -11.18 -1.11 12.36
CA ILE A 6 -10.66 -2.50 12.24
C ILE A 6 -11.24 -3.19 11.00
N ALA A 7 -12.55 -3.03 10.73
CA ALA A 7 -13.16 -3.60 9.54
C ALA A 7 -12.59 -2.99 8.25
N ALA A 8 -12.37 -1.68 8.23
CA ALA A 8 -11.77 -0.99 7.09
C ALA A 8 -10.30 -1.39 6.86
N SER A 9 -9.50 -1.55 7.92
CA SER A 9 -8.10 -1.96 7.78
C SER A 9 -7.96 -3.39 7.28
N LEU A 10 -8.81 -4.32 7.76
CA LEU A 10 -8.82 -5.70 7.27
C LEU A 10 -9.21 -5.77 5.79
N ALA A 11 -10.20 -4.99 5.36
CA ALA A 11 -10.60 -4.91 3.95
C ALA A 11 -9.48 -4.33 3.07
N ALA A 12 -8.81 -3.27 3.53
CA ALA A 12 -7.68 -2.66 2.83
C ALA A 12 -6.49 -3.65 2.71
N VAL A 13 -6.15 -4.36 3.78
CA VAL A 13 -5.10 -5.39 3.78
C VAL A 13 -5.48 -6.55 2.86
N SER A 14 -6.74 -6.98 2.88
CA SER A 14 -7.22 -8.04 1.99
C SER A 14 -7.17 -7.63 0.52
N LEU A 15 -7.49 -6.37 0.19
CA LEU A 15 -7.38 -5.83 -1.17
C LEU A 15 -5.92 -5.68 -1.61
N ALA A 16 -5.03 -5.26 -0.72
CA ALA A 16 -3.59 -5.16 -0.99
C ALA A 16 -2.92 -6.54 -1.17
N ALA A 17 -3.41 -7.56 -0.48
CA ALA A 17 -2.93 -8.94 -0.61
C ALA A 17 -3.51 -9.66 -1.84
N ALA A 18 -4.60 -9.17 -2.43
CA ALA A 18 -5.27 -9.80 -3.57
C ALA A 18 -4.35 -10.16 -4.76
N PRO A 19 -3.37 -9.32 -5.16
CA PRO A 19 -2.44 -9.69 -6.23
C PRO A 19 -1.51 -10.84 -5.82
N ALA A 20 -1.09 -10.87 -4.55
CA ALA A 20 -0.21 -11.90 -4.00
C ALA A 20 -0.91 -13.26 -3.83
N VAL A 21 -2.23 -13.31 -3.72
CA VAL A 21 -2.99 -14.58 -3.77
C VAL A 21 -3.49 -14.93 -5.17
N ALA A 22 -3.45 -14.02 -6.15
CA ALA A 22 -3.86 -14.30 -7.54
C ALA A 22 -2.72 -14.87 -8.42
N GLN A 23 -1.51 -15.00 -7.88
CA GLN A 23 -0.33 -15.46 -8.63
C GLN A 23 -0.23 -16.99 -8.82
N PHE A 24 -1.25 -17.77 -8.45
CA PHE A 24 -1.12 -19.24 -8.36
C PHE A 24 -0.97 -20.00 -9.68
N GLU A 25 -1.31 -19.44 -10.85
CA GLU A 25 -0.95 -20.06 -12.13
C GLU A 25 -1.29 -19.11 -13.30
N ARG A 26 -0.51 -18.03 -13.45
CA ARG A 26 -0.53 -17.23 -14.68
C ARG A 26 0.69 -17.62 -15.51
N SER A 27 0.48 -18.43 -16.54
CA SER A 27 1.50 -18.59 -17.59
C SER A 27 1.66 -17.25 -18.28
N ALA A 28 2.69 -16.51 -17.92
CA ALA A 28 3.05 -15.27 -18.58
C ALA A 28 3.51 -15.63 -20.00
N ALA A 29 2.72 -15.27 -21.01
CA ALA A 29 3.21 -15.31 -22.38
C ALA A 29 4.46 -14.40 -22.45
N PRO A 30 5.57 -14.84 -23.06
CA PRO A 30 6.75 -14.00 -23.21
C PRO A 30 6.36 -12.70 -23.92
N VAL A 31 6.42 -11.59 -23.18
CA VAL A 31 6.27 -10.26 -23.78
C VAL A 31 7.62 -9.94 -24.43
N GLU A 32 7.70 -10.14 -25.74
CA GLU A 32 8.82 -9.65 -26.57
C GLU A 32 8.78 -8.12 -26.53
N GLY A 33 9.36 -7.55 -25.48
CA GLY A 33 9.23 -6.14 -25.14
C GLY A 33 9.12 -5.99 -23.64
N GLN A 34 10.27 -6.04 -22.96
CA GLN A 34 10.38 -5.54 -21.59
C GLN A 34 9.83 -4.12 -21.61
N SER A 35 8.74 -3.88 -20.90
CA SER A 35 8.06 -2.58 -20.91
C SER A 35 9.09 -1.51 -20.53
N GLU A 36 9.39 -0.53 -21.39
CA GLU A 36 10.31 0.58 -21.07
C GLU A 36 9.85 1.36 -19.82
N LEU A 37 8.55 1.29 -19.54
CA LEU A 37 8.00 1.74 -18.26
C LEU A 37 8.64 0.95 -17.10
N ALA A 38 8.80 -0.37 -17.14
CA ALA A 38 9.43 -1.13 -16.06
C ALA A 38 10.90 -0.74 -15.81
N GLU A 39 11.63 -0.32 -16.85
CA GLU A 39 13.05 0.07 -16.73
C GLU A 39 13.23 1.51 -16.20
N GLY A 40 12.40 2.46 -16.65
CA GLY A 40 12.48 3.87 -16.24
C GLY A 40 11.54 4.28 -15.09
N SER A 41 10.47 3.53 -14.82
CA SER A 41 9.44 3.90 -13.84
C SER A 41 9.75 3.44 -12.42
N THR A 42 10.85 2.71 -12.16
CA THR A 42 11.22 2.31 -10.79
C THR A 42 11.37 3.52 -9.86
N LEU A 43 11.94 4.63 -10.35
CA LEU A 43 12.05 5.87 -9.59
C LEU A 43 10.69 6.58 -9.40
N LEU A 44 9.85 6.59 -10.43
CA LEU A 44 8.52 7.21 -10.33
C LEU A 44 7.58 6.41 -9.41
N TRP A 45 7.56 5.08 -9.55
CA TRP A 45 6.79 4.21 -8.67
C TRP A 45 7.30 4.21 -7.24
N SER A 46 8.62 4.29 -7.02
CA SER A 46 9.14 4.43 -5.66
C SER A 46 8.73 5.78 -5.03
N ALA A 47 8.77 6.88 -5.79
CA ALA A 47 8.28 8.17 -5.33
C ALA A 47 6.77 8.15 -5.01
N VAL A 48 5.96 7.55 -5.89
CA VAL A 48 4.51 7.38 -5.66
C VAL A 48 4.24 6.49 -4.45
N ALA A 49 4.98 5.40 -4.28
CA ALA A 49 4.84 4.49 -3.14
C ALA A 49 5.19 5.19 -1.82
N ILE A 50 6.25 5.99 -1.79
CA ILE A 50 6.64 6.77 -0.61
C ILE A 50 5.57 7.82 -0.31
N ALA A 51 5.10 8.56 -1.31
CA ALA A 51 4.06 9.58 -1.12
C ALA A 51 2.75 8.97 -0.62
N ALA A 52 2.34 7.83 -1.18
CA ALA A 52 1.16 7.09 -0.74
C ALA A 52 1.32 6.57 0.70
N PHE A 53 2.51 6.09 1.07
CA PHE A 53 2.79 5.63 2.43
C PHE A 53 2.71 6.79 3.44
N VAL A 54 3.37 7.91 3.18
CA VAL A 54 3.34 9.09 4.07
C VAL A 54 1.92 9.65 4.17
N GLY A 55 1.21 9.77 3.05
CA GLY A 55 -0.18 10.21 3.03
C GLY A 55 -1.11 9.28 3.82
N ALA A 56 -0.89 7.96 3.74
CA ALA A 56 -1.64 6.98 4.52
C ALA A 56 -1.34 7.06 6.02
N VAL A 57 -0.07 7.29 6.39
CA VAL A 57 0.31 7.49 7.80
C VAL A 57 -0.37 8.74 8.36
N ILE A 58 -0.27 9.88 7.67
CA ILE A 58 -0.91 11.13 8.09
C ILE A 58 -2.41 10.94 8.25
N LEU A 59 -3.08 10.34 7.26
CA LEU A 59 -4.52 10.07 7.31
C LEU A 59 -4.92 9.20 8.52
N VAL A 60 -4.06 8.27 8.93
CA VAL A 60 -4.29 7.40 10.10
C VAL A 60 -3.97 8.11 11.41
N THR A 61 -3.01 9.03 11.44
CA THR A 61 -2.57 9.75 12.64
C THR A 61 -3.34 11.05 12.91
N ASP A 62 -4.16 11.53 11.97
CA ASP A 62 -4.95 12.77 12.10
C ASP A 62 -6.20 12.61 13.00
N ASP A 63 -6.44 11.43 13.58
CA ASP A 63 -7.46 11.25 14.64
C ASP A 63 -6.89 11.83 15.95
N ASP A 64 -7.54 12.88 16.47
CA ASP A 64 -7.25 13.79 17.61
C ASP A 64 -6.82 13.19 18.99
N ASP A 65 -6.29 11.97 19.07
CA ASP A 65 -5.77 11.39 20.32
C ASP A 65 -4.23 11.62 20.43
N ASP A 66 -3.83 12.90 20.56
CA ASP A 66 -2.49 13.32 20.97
C ASP A 66 -2.19 12.89 22.42
N GLU A 67 -2.04 11.59 22.68
CA GLU A 67 -1.45 11.13 23.94
C GLU A 67 0.08 11.22 23.79
N PRO A 68 0.77 12.10 24.53
CA PRO A 68 2.20 12.25 24.39
C PRO A 68 2.89 10.91 24.74
N VAL A 69 3.73 10.41 23.83
CA VAL A 69 4.55 9.20 24.04
C VAL A 69 5.60 9.36 25.17
N SER A 70 5.59 10.50 25.84
CA SER A 70 6.48 10.89 26.93
C SER A 70 5.65 11.34 28.15
N ALA A 71 4.76 10.48 28.63
CA ALA A 71 4.25 10.52 29.99
C ALA A 71 4.81 9.31 30.76
N GLY A 72 6.06 9.44 31.25
CA GLY A 72 6.76 8.41 32.02
C GLY A 72 8.26 8.39 31.77
#